data_AF-A9AUW6-F1
#
_entry.id   AF-A9AUW6-F1
#
_cell.length_a   1.000
_cell.length_b   1.000
_cell.length_c   1.000
_cell.angle_alpha   90.00
_cell.angle_beta   90.00
_cell.angle_gamma   90.00
#
_symmetry.space_group_name_H-M   'P 1'
#
loop_
_entity.id
_entity.type
_entity.pdbx_description
1 polymer ?
#
loop_
_entity_poly.entity_id
_entity_poly.type
_entity_poly.pdbx_seq_one_letter_code
_entity_poly.pdbx_strand_id
1 'polypeptide(L)'
;MLGGLSDFMIPCATTPSQSAIRSVDKPMWLAYDSRSSHQRGVYAMTDLRQSEEAYQVERDRQRMERELHEAKLANRELRRRLEKVQQQLNETSNAYNKTVKNMLDMIRENNELTVECERLRWYTGRYDSEHIRVETKQLPKLSPDEARAIRKAMARLHHPDIGGSIERMQLWNSLLDQIEQGN
;
A
#
# COMPACT_ATOMS: atom_id res chain seq x y z
N MET A 1 -36.91 17.86 -51.88
CA MET A 1 -38.31 18.29 -52.08
C MET A 1 -38.58 19.44 -51.13
N LEU A 2 -38.98 20.58 -51.69
CA LEU A 2 -39.82 21.67 -51.15
C LEU A 2 -39.24 22.40 -49.91
N GLY A 3 -38.87 23.69 -49.96
CA GLY A 3 -39.60 24.86 -50.50
C GLY A 3 -40.29 25.59 -49.32
N GLY A 4 -40.37 26.92 -49.16
CA GLY A 4 -39.88 28.12 -49.88
C GLY A 4 -39.45 29.17 -48.82
N LEU A 5 -38.83 30.31 -49.12
CA LEU A 5 -39.17 31.38 -50.08
C LEU A 5 -40.60 31.92 -49.95
N SER A 6 -40.72 33.02 -49.21
CA SER A 6 -41.66 34.13 -49.45
C SER A 6 -41.08 35.38 -48.77
N ASP A 7 -40.43 36.30 -49.48
CA ASP A 7 -40.96 37.33 -50.38
C ASP A 7 -41.64 38.53 -49.70
N PHE A 8 -41.14 39.70 -50.13
CA PHE A 8 -41.84 40.97 -50.35
C PHE A 8 -42.36 41.77 -49.14
N MET A 9 -41.78 42.96 -48.94
CA MET A 9 -42.40 44.19 -49.46
C MET A 9 -41.48 45.42 -49.29
N ILE A 10 -41.14 46.02 -50.43
CA ILE A 10 -40.67 47.40 -50.58
C ILE A 10 -41.93 48.28 -50.76
N PRO A 11 -41.96 49.48 -50.17
CA PRO A 11 -42.59 50.64 -50.80
C PRO A 11 -41.52 51.72 -51.04
N CYS A 12 -41.16 51.98 -52.29
CA CYS A 12 -41.75 52.97 -53.20
C CYS A 12 -41.73 54.41 -52.69
N ALA A 13 -41.09 55.25 -53.52
CA ALA A 13 -40.79 56.65 -53.34
C ALA A 13 -42.02 57.53 -53.18
N THR A 14 -41.85 58.61 -52.41
CA THR A 14 -42.62 59.85 -52.58
C THR A 14 -41.67 61.04 -52.48
N THR A 15 -41.35 61.63 -53.63
CA THR A 15 -40.84 63.00 -53.72
C THR A 15 -41.94 64.00 -53.35
N PRO A 16 -41.57 65.16 -52.80
CA PRO A 16 -42.10 66.39 -53.40
C PRO A 16 -41.00 67.44 -53.65
N SER A 17 -41.01 67.88 -54.91
CA SER A 17 -40.98 69.27 -55.38
C SER A 17 -40.16 70.31 -54.62
N GLN A 18 -39.18 70.86 -55.35
CA GLN A 18 -38.54 72.14 -55.14
C GLN A 18 -39.56 73.29 -55.01
N SER A 19 -39.30 74.24 -54.10
CA SER A 19 -39.02 75.66 -54.42
C SER A 19 -39.29 76.56 -53.21
N ALA A 20 -38.27 77.20 -52.66
CA ALA A 20 -38.36 78.55 -52.09
C ALA A 20 -36.95 79.06 -51.76
N ILE A 21 -36.42 79.86 -52.67
CA ILE A 21 -35.29 80.76 -52.49
C ILE A 21 -35.64 81.75 -51.36
N ARG A 22 -34.85 81.80 -50.29
CA ARG A 22 -34.58 83.04 -49.53
C ARG A 22 -33.18 83.00 -48.93
N SER A 23 -32.34 83.90 -49.44
CA SER A 23 -31.09 84.32 -48.83
C SER A 23 -31.35 84.87 -47.43
N VAL A 24 -30.54 84.48 -46.46
CA VAL A 24 -30.06 85.40 -45.42
C VAL A 24 -28.62 85.02 -45.11
N ASP A 25 -27.73 85.96 -45.41
CA ASP A 25 -26.33 85.95 -44.98
C ASP A 25 -26.20 85.91 -43.44
N LYS A 26 -25.04 85.37 -43.01
CA LYS A 26 -24.34 85.53 -41.73
C LYS A 26 -24.59 84.45 -40.66
N PRO A 27 -23.61 84.23 -39.75
CA PRO A 27 -22.18 84.07 -40.00
C PRO A 27 -21.67 82.77 -39.34
N MET A 28 -20.54 82.30 -39.86
CA MET A 28 -19.73 81.22 -39.32
C MET A 28 -19.12 81.62 -37.96
N TRP A 29 -19.89 81.50 -36.88
CA TRP A 29 -19.31 81.35 -35.55
C TRP A 29 -19.08 79.86 -35.33
N LEU A 30 -17.81 79.45 -35.43
CA LEU A 30 -17.32 78.26 -34.74
C LEU A 30 -17.59 78.48 -33.25
N ALA A 31 -18.76 78.07 -32.78
CA ALA A 31 -18.92 77.69 -31.39
C ALA A 31 -17.98 76.51 -31.21
N TYR A 32 -16.77 76.76 -30.68
CA TYR A 32 -15.92 75.71 -30.16
C TYR A 32 -16.75 75.02 -29.08
N ASP A 33 -17.36 73.91 -29.45
CA ASP A 33 -18.27 73.16 -28.60
C ASP A 33 -17.44 72.43 -27.55
N SER A 34 -17.05 73.18 -26.51
CA SER A 34 -16.31 72.67 -25.36
C SER A 34 -17.05 71.52 -24.70
N ARG A 35 -18.40 71.45 -24.81
CA ARG A 35 -19.19 70.30 -24.35
C ARG A 35 -18.96 69.07 -25.23
N SER A 36 -18.87 69.22 -26.54
CA SER A 36 -18.56 68.10 -27.47
C SER A 36 -17.13 67.58 -27.32
N SER A 37 -16.15 68.45 -27.02
CA SER A 37 -14.77 68.01 -26.72
C SER A 37 -14.67 67.36 -25.35
N HIS A 38 -15.37 67.86 -24.32
CA HIS A 38 -15.43 67.22 -23.00
C HIS A 38 -16.16 65.88 -23.07
N GLN A 39 -17.30 65.80 -23.77
CA GLN A 39 -18.02 64.54 -23.95
C GLN A 39 -17.17 63.53 -24.71
N ARG A 40 -16.52 63.90 -25.82
CA ARG A 40 -15.60 62.99 -26.54
C ARG A 40 -14.42 62.53 -25.69
N GLY A 41 -13.83 63.42 -24.88
CA GLY A 41 -12.78 63.05 -23.94
C GLY A 41 -13.27 62.10 -22.84
N VAL A 42 -14.48 62.32 -22.30
CA VAL A 42 -15.10 61.45 -21.31
C VAL A 42 -15.43 60.08 -21.91
N TYR A 43 -16.02 60.01 -23.10
CA TYR A 43 -16.30 58.74 -23.79
C TYR A 43 -15.02 57.97 -24.13
N ALA A 44 -13.96 58.65 -24.61
CA ALA A 44 -12.67 58.01 -24.87
C ALA A 44 -11.99 57.50 -23.59
N MET A 45 -12.09 58.25 -22.48
CA MET A 45 -11.56 57.82 -21.18
C MET A 45 -12.38 56.66 -20.58
N THR A 46 -13.69 56.63 -20.77
CA THR A 46 -14.51 55.48 -20.35
C THR A 46 -14.23 54.25 -21.19
N ASP A 47 -14.01 54.39 -22.51
CA ASP A 47 -13.70 53.27 -23.39
C ASP A 47 -12.31 52.67 -23.08
N LEU A 48 -11.32 53.54 -22.81
CA LEU A 48 -9.99 53.10 -22.37
C LEU A 48 -10.05 52.37 -21.03
N ARG A 49 -10.78 52.93 -20.06
CA ARG A 49 -10.97 52.30 -18.74
C ARG A 49 -11.71 50.96 -18.84
N GLN A 50 -12.76 50.88 -19.65
CA GLN A 50 -13.48 49.62 -19.91
C GLN A 50 -12.57 48.60 -20.61
N SER A 51 -11.68 49.04 -21.48
CA SER A 51 -10.68 48.16 -22.10
C SER A 51 -9.67 47.64 -21.08
N GLU A 52 -9.16 48.47 -20.18
CA GLU A 52 -8.24 48.07 -19.10
C GLU A 52 -8.91 47.10 -18.12
N GLU A 53 -10.15 47.36 -17.74
CA GLU A 53 -10.95 46.47 -16.90
C GLU A 53 -11.18 45.12 -17.59
N ALA A 54 -11.49 45.10 -18.90
CA ALA A 54 -11.64 43.87 -19.67
C ALA A 54 -10.32 43.06 -19.77
N TYR A 55 -9.18 43.72 -19.98
CA TYR A 55 -7.86 43.07 -19.97
C TYR A 55 -7.53 42.47 -18.61
N GLN A 56 -7.86 43.17 -17.52
CA GLN A 56 -7.62 42.69 -16.17
C GLN A 56 -8.50 41.48 -15.84
N VAL A 57 -9.78 41.51 -16.21
CA VAL A 57 -10.71 40.38 -16.06
C VAL A 57 -10.22 39.16 -16.84
N GLU A 58 -9.76 39.33 -18.08
CA GLU A 58 -9.25 38.22 -18.90
C GLU A 58 -7.95 37.65 -18.32
N ARG A 59 -7.05 38.50 -17.81
CA ARG A 59 -5.83 38.06 -17.12
C ARG A 59 -6.14 37.26 -15.86
N ASP A 60 -7.09 37.73 -15.07
CA ASP A 60 -7.51 37.04 -13.84
C ASP A 60 -8.21 35.72 -14.17
N ARG A 61 -9.04 35.67 -15.21
CA ARG A 61 -9.62 34.42 -15.73
C ARG A 61 -8.53 33.40 -16.07
N GLN A 62 -7.51 33.80 -16.82
CA GLN A 62 -6.39 32.93 -17.20
C GLN A 62 -5.55 32.48 -16.01
N ARG A 63 -5.37 33.35 -14.99
CA ARG A 63 -4.73 32.96 -13.72
C ARG A 63 -5.55 31.89 -13.01
N MET A 64 -6.85 32.11 -12.82
CA MET A 64 -7.74 31.17 -12.13
C MET A 64 -7.85 29.84 -12.86
N GLU A 65 -7.85 29.83 -14.18
CA GLU A 65 -7.85 28.59 -14.98
C GLU A 65 -6.58 27.77 -14.79
N ARG A 66 -5.41 28.42 -14.71
CA ARG A 66 -4.14 27.74 -14.39
C ARG A 66 -4.14 27.17 -12.99
N GLU A 67 -4.52 27.96 -11.99
CA GLU A 67 -4.60 27.52 -10.59
C GLU A 67 -5.59 26.34 -10.43
N LEU A 68 -6.74 26.39 -11.13
CA LEU A 68 -7.71 25.29 -11.15
C LEU A 68 -7.12 24.03 -11.80
N HIS A 69 -6.37 24.18 -12.90
CA HIS A 69 -5.72 23.06 -13.56
C HIS A 69 -4.67 22.41 -12.66
N GLU A 70 -3.81 23.22 -12.03
CA GLU A 70 -2.79 22.76 -11.07
C GLU A 70 -3.43 22.06 -9.87
N ALA A 71 -4.49 22.63 -9.29
CA ALA A 71 -5.23 22.01 -8.20
C ALA A 71 -5.84 20.67 -8.61
N LYS A 72 -6.39 20.56 -9.84
CA LYS A 72 -6.93 19.29 -10.37
C LYS A 72 -5.83 18.24 -10.54
N LEU A 73 -4.65 18.63 -11.04
CA LEU A 73 -3.51 17.72 -11.15
C LEU A 73 -3.03 17.25 -9.78
N ALA A 74 -2.87 18.17 -8.83
CA ALA A 74 -2.49 17.85 -7.45
C ALA A 74 -3.51 16.90 -6.80
N ASN A 75 -4.81 17.15 -6.99
CA ASN A 75 -5.85 16.29 -6.42
C ASN A 75 -5.79 14.86 -7.00
N ARG A 76 -5.56 14.72 -8.31
CA ARG A 76 -5.38 13.41 -8.95
C ARG A 76 -4.16 12.67 -8.39
N GLU A 77 -3.05 13.38 -8.20
CA GLU A 77 -1.83 12.80 -7.64
C GLU A 77 -2.02 12.36 -6.19
N LEU A 78 -2.63 13.21 -5.35
CA LEU A 78 -2.92 12.85 -3.96
C LEU A 78 -3.85 11.65 -3.85
N ARG A 79 -4.88 11.55 -4.73
CA ARG A 79 -5.75 10.37 -4.78
C ARG A 79 -4.98 9.09 -5.10
N ARG A 80 -4.07 9.12 -6.09
CA ARG A 80 -3.22 7.96 -6.42
C ARG A 80 -2.32 7.57 -5.26
N ARG A 81 -1.75 8.56 -4.55
CA ARG A 81 -0.92 8.30 -3.36
C ARG A 81 -1.74 7.67 -2.24
N LEU A 82 -2.94 8.18 -1.99
CA LEU A 82 -3.86 7.63 -1.00
C LEU A 82 -4.25 6.19 -1.33
N GLU A 83 -4.54 5.91 -2.59
CA GLU A 83 -4.86 4.56 -3.07
C GLU A 83 -3.68 3.59 -2.86
N LYS A 84 -2.45 4.01 -3.17
CA LYS A 84 -1.23 3.23 -2.89
C LYS A 84 -1.06 2.93 -1.40
N VAL A 85 -1.23 3.93 -0.53
CA VAL A 85 -1.13 3.75 0.92
C VAL A 85 -2.23 2.82 1.42
N GLN A 86 -3.45 2.95 0.91
CA GLN A 86 -4.56 2.06 1.27
C GLN A 86 -4.27 0.61 0.86
N GLN A 87 -3.69 0.41 -0.33
CA GLN A 87 -3.28 -0.91 -0.78
C GLN A 87 -2.19 -1.50 0.13
N GLN A 88 -1.16 -0.73 0.47
CA GLN A 88 -0.11 -1.15 1.40
C GLN A 88 -0.67 -1.48 2.79
N LEU A 89 -1.64 -0.72 3.28
CA LEU A 89 -2.32 -0.98 4.55
C LEU A 89 -3.10 -2.31 4.51
N ASN A 90 -3.81 -2.57 3.41
CA ASN A 90 -4.52 -3.83 3.23
C ASN A 90 -3.55 -5.02 3.17
N GLU A 91 -2.42 -4.89 2.46
CA GLU A 91 -1.38 -5.91 2.37
C GLU A 91 -0.75 -6.20 3.74
N THR A 92 -0.41 -5.16 4.50
CA THR A 92 0.16 -5.30 5.85
C THR A 92 -0.84 -5.90 6.83
N SER A 93 -2.11 -5.50 6.78
CA SER A 93 -3.18 -6.11 7.57
C SER A 93 -3.36 -7.59 7.25
N ASN A 94 -3.37 -7.96 5.97
CA ASN A 94 -3.47 -9.36 5.54
C ASN A 94 -2.26 -10.18 5.99
N ALA A 95 -1.04 -9.63 5.89
CA ALA A 95 0.17 -10.28 6.37
C ALA A 95 0.12 -10.49 7.89
N TYR A 96 -0.29 -9.47 8.65
CA TYR A 96 -0.48 -9.55 10.09
C TYR A 96 -1.47 -10.65 10.48
N ASN A 97 -2.64 -10.70 9.83
CA ASN A 97 -3.66 -11.72 10.10
C ASN A 97 -3.13 -13.13 9.83
N LYS A 98 -2.35 -13.32 8.76
CA LYS A 98 -1.68 -14.61 8.48
C LYS A 98 -0.67 -14.97 9.56
N THR A 99 0.15 -14.02 10.01
CA THR A 99 1.12 -14.26 11.09
C THR A 99 0.43 -14.63 12.39
N VAL A 100 -0.63 -13.92 12.77
CA VAL A 100 -1.44 -14.25 13.96
C VAL A 100 -2.02 -15.65 13.86
N LYS A 101 -2.61 -16.00 12.71
CA LYS A 101 -3.12 -17.35 12.48
C LYS A 101 -2.02 -18.41 12.64
N ASN A 102 -0.88 -18.22 11.97
CA ASN A 102 0.25 -19.14 12.06
C ASN A 102 0.77 -19.29 13.51
N MET A 103 0.83 -18.19 14.28
CA MET A 103 1.21 -18.25 15.69
C MET A 103 0.22 -19.05 16.53
N LEU A 104 -1.08 -18.88 16.31
CA LEU A 104 -2.11 -19.67 17.00
C LEU A 104 -2.05 -21.15 16.63
N ASP A 105 -1.82 -21.47 15.36
CA ASP A 105 -1.66 -22.84 14.88
C ASP A 105 -0.42 -23.49 15.52
N MET A 106 0.71 -22.78 15.59
CA MET A 106 1.92 -23.26 16.29
C MET A 106 1.70 -23.45 17.79
N ILE A 107 0.97 -22.55 18.45
CA ILE A 107 0.65 -22.70 19.88
C ILE A 107 -0.20 -23.95 20.10
N ARG A 108 -1.20 -24.19 19.25
CA ARG A 108 -2.02 -25.41 19.30
C ARG A 108 -1.15 -26.65 19.13
N GLU A 109 -0.34 -26.71 18.08
CA GLU A 109 0.53 -27.85 17.81
C GLU A 109 1.52 -28.09 18.97
N ASN A 110 2.11 -27.03 19.52
CA ASN A 110 3.03 -27.14 20.64
C ASN A 110 2.32 -27.68 21.91
N ASN A 111 1.09 -27.26 22.16
CA ASN A 111 0.30 -27.82 23.26
C ASN A 111 0.02 -29.32 23.04
N GLU A 112 -0.33 -29.73 21.83
CA GLU A 112 -0.54 -31.15 21.48
C GLU A 112 0.75 -31.97 21.67
N LEU A 113 1.89 -31.46 21.18
CA LEU A 113 3.20 -32.08 21.37
C LEU A 113 3.62 -32.15 22.83
N THR A 114 3.32 -31.12 23.62
CA THR A 114 3.63 -31.09 25.06
C THR A 114 2.86 -32.19 25.79
N VAL A 115 1.56 -32.31 25.53
CA VAL A 115 0.73 -33.37 26.10
C VAL A 115 1.24 -34.75 25.68
N GLU A 116 1.63 -34.92 24.41
CA GLU A 116 2.18 -36.18 23.92
C GLU A 116 3.54 -36.51 24.53
N CYS A 117 4.43 -35.52 24.68
CA CYS A 117 5.71 -35.66 25.36
C CYS A 117 5.51 -36.05 26.83
N GLU A 118 4.57 -35.42 27.54
CA GLU A 118 4.21 -35.80 28.90
C GLU A 118 3.70 -37.24 28.93
N ARG A 119 2.75 -37.59 28.06
CA ARG A 119 2.22 -38.95 27.93
C ARG A 119 3.35 -39.97 27.72
N LEU A 120 4.29 -39.70 26.81
CA LEU A 120 5.44 -40.56 26.58
C LEU A 120 6.36 -40.64 27.80
N ARG A 121 6.63 -39.52 28.49
CA ARG A 121 7.38 -39.50 29.76
C ARG A 121 6.70 -40.32 30.85
N TRP A 122 5.37 -40.36 30.89
CA TRP A 122 4.64 -41.24 31.81
C TRP A 122 4.88 -42.72 31.51
N TYR A 123 5.03 -43.10 30.24
CA TYR A 123 5.41 -44.46 29.86
C TYR A 123 6.89 -44.74 30.13
N THR A 124 7.81 -43.88 29.69
CA THR A 124 9.27 -44.09 29.85
C THR A 124 9.74 -43.92 31.28
N GLY A 125 9.14 -43.01 32.06
CA GLY A 125 9.45 -42.79 33.47
C GLY A 125 9.15 -44.01 34.33
N ARG A 126 8.23 -44.91 33.92
CA ARG A 126 8.10 -46.23 34.57
C ARG A 126 9.30 -47.14 34.27
N TYR A 127 9.84 -47.08 33.06
CA TYR A 127 11.00 -47.89 32.65
C TYR A 127 12.34 -47.37 33.19
N ASP A 128 12.50 -46.05 33.39
CA ASP A 128 13.73 -45.47 33.94
C ASP A 128 13.77 -45.50 35.48
N SER A 129 12.61 -45.55 36.17
CA SER A 129 12.52 -45.55 37.64
C SER A 129 12.64 -46.94 38.27
N GLU A 130 12.24 -47.98 37.54
CA GLU A 130 12.61 -49.34 37.91
C GLU A 130 14.10 -49.46 37.67
N HIS A 131 14.87 -49.36 38.76
CA HIS A 131 16.27 -49.78 38.78
C HIS A 131 16.29 -51.19 38.19
N ILE A 132 16.65 -51.31 36.93
CA ILE A 132 16.83 -52.59 36.25
C ILE A 132 18.02 -53.24 36.96
N ARG A 133 17.76 -53.92 38.08
CA ARG A 133 18.69 -54.80 38.75
C ARG A 133 18.82 -56.01 37.85
N VAL A 134 19.70 -55.90 36.86
CA VAL A 134 20.05 -57.02 36.00
C VAL A 134 20.73 -58.05 36.90
N GLU A 135 20.04 -59.16 37.20
CA GLU A 135 20.66 -60.28 37.89
C GLU A 135 21.68 -60.94 36.95
N THR A 136 22.95 -60.59 37.10
CA THR A 136 24.06 -61.09 36.27
C THR A 136 24.31 -62.59 36.41
N LYS A 137 23.77 -63.22 37.47
CA LYS A 137 23.96 -64.66 37.76
C LYS A 137 23.33 -65.59 36.73
N GLN A 138 22.40 -65.12 35.91
CA GLN A 138 21.72 -65.91 34.88
C GLN A 138 22.19 -65.58 33.46
N LEU A 139 23.14 -64.65 33.31
CA LEU A 139 23.63 -64.27 31.99
C LEU A 139 24.63 -65.30 31.44
N PRO A 140 24.63 -65.53 30.11
CA PRO A 140 25.63 -66.38 29.48
C PRO A 140 27.04 -65.88 29.77
N LYS A 141 27.97 -66.81 30.04
CA LYS A 141 29.39 -66.50 30.16
C LYS A 141 29.90 -65.96 28.82
N LEU A 142 30.43 -64.75 28.82
CA LEU A 142 31.03 -64.13 27.64
C LEU A 142 32.53 -64.39 27.60
N SER A 143 33.06 -64.66 26.40
CA SER A 143 34.49 -64.59 26.13
C SER A 143 34.98 -63.13 26.15
N PRO A 144 36.25 -62.86 26.51
CA PRO A 144 36.82 -61.50 26.45
C PRO A 144 36.70 -60.85 25.06
N ASP A 145 36.74 -61.65 23.99
CA ASP A 145 36.56 -61.13 22.61
C ASP A 145 35.11 -60.69 22.33
N GLU A 146 34.13 -61.43 22.85
CA GLU A 146 32.72 -61.13 22.69
C GLU A 146 32.34 -59.88 23.48
N ALA A 147 32.80 -59.77 24.72
CA ALA A 147 32.58 -58.58 25.54
C ALA A 147 33.25 -57.33 24.95
N ARG A 148 34.44 -57.44 24.34
CA ARG A 148 35.05 -56.36 23.55
C ARG A 148 34.20 -55.97 22.33
N ALA A 149 33.67 -56.94 21.60
CA ALA A 149 32.80 -56.68 20.45
C ALA A 149 31.51 -55.95 20.88
N ILE A 150 30.91 -56.36 22.00
CA ILE A 150 29.72 -55.71 22.57
C ILE A 150 30.05 -54.29 23.03
N ARG A 151 31.14 -54.06 23.78
CA ARG A 151 31.58 -52.69 24.16
C ARG A 151 31.70 -51.77 22.95
N LYS A 152 32.31 -52.27 21.86
CA LYS A 152 32.48 -51.50 20.62
C LYS A 152 31.15 -51.19 19.93
N ALA A 153 30.20 -52.12 19.95
CA ALA A 153 28.84 -51.89 19.43
C ALA A 153 28.10 -50.84 20.28
N MET A 154 28.16 -50.94 21.61
CA MET A 154 27.51 -49.99 22.52
C MET A 154 28.12 -48.60 22.46
N ALA A 155 29.43 -48.48 22.30
CA ALA A 155 30.10 -47.19 22.10
C ALA A 155 29.66 -46.49 20.80
N ARG A 156 29.29 -47.25 19.76
CA ARG A 156 28.71 -46.68 18.52
C ARG A 156 27.27 -46.22 18.72
N LEU A 157 26.49 -46.95 19.51
CA LEU A 157 25.08 -46.65 19.76
C LEU A 157 24.87 -45.50 20.75
N HIS A 158 25.76 -45.37 21.74
CA HIS A 158 25.67 -44.39 22.82
C HIS A 158 26.81 -43.36 22.79
N HIS A 159 27.39 -43.10 21.62
CA HIS A 159 28.42 -42.07 21.48
C HIS A 159 27.83 -40.68 21.83
N PRO A 160 28.54 -39.86 22.64
CA PRO A 160 28.04 -38.53 23.05
C PRO A 160 27.75 -37.61 21.86
N ASP A 161 28.53 -37.72 20.78
CA ASP A 161 28.36 -36.89 19.57
C ASP A 161 27.07 -37.19 18.78
N ILE A 162 26.39 -38.31 19.06
CA ILE A 162 25.12 -38.72 18.41
C ILE A 162 23.96 -38.60 19.41
N GLY A 163 24.16 -37.92 20.55
CA GLY A 163 23.15 -37.78 21.60
C GLY A 163 23.01 -39.02 22.50
N GLY A 164 24.04 -39.86 22.57
CA GLY A 164 24.09 -41.00 23.48
C GLY A 164 24.26 -40.59 24.94
N SER A 165 23.70 -41.39 25.86
CA SER A 165 23.86 -41.18 27.31
C SER A 165 25.16 -41.82 27.80
N ILE A 166 26.05 -40.99 28.36
CA ILE A 166 27.32 -41.42 28.96
C ILE A 166 27.07 -42.36 30.14
N GLU A 167 26.02 -42.10 30.93
CA GLU A 167 25.63 -42.93 32.08
C GLU A 167 25.24 -44.35 31.62
N ARG A 168 24.51 -44.47 30.50
CA ARG A 168 24.21 -45.79 29.90
C ARG A 168 25.46 -46.51 29.44
N MET A 169 26.43 -45.80 28.86
CA MET A 169 27.70 -46.40 28.44
C MET A 169 28.50 -46.93 29.64
N GLN A 170 28.50 -46.21 30.77
CA GLN A 170 29.15 -46.65 32.01
C GLN A 170 28.46 -47.88 32.63
N LEU A 171 27.12 -47.91 32.62
CA LEU A 171 26.35 -49.05 33.11
C LEU A 171 26.63 -50.33 32.29
N TRP A 172 26.72 -50.21 30.97
CA TRP A 172 27.07 -51.34 30.11
C TRP A 172 28.49 -51.85 30.34
N ASN A 173 29.45 -50.95 30.55
CA ASN A 173 30.83 -51.35 30.86
C ASN A 173 30.89 -52.11 32.19
N SER A 174 30.25 -51.59 33.25
CA SER A 174 30.26 -52.26 34.55
C SER A 174 29.55 -53.62 34.53
N LEU A 175 28.46 -53.74 33.75
CA LEU A 175 27.76 -55.01 33.55
C LEU A 175 28.64 -56.03 32.82
N LEU A 176 29.30 -55.62 31.74
CA LEU A 176 30.20 -56.50 30.97
C LEU A 176 31.41 -56.92 31.80
N ASP A 177 31.96 -56.04 32.62
CA ASP A 177 33.06 -56.36 33.54
C ASP A 177 32.63 -57.40 34.58
N GLN A 178 31.41 -57.32 35.11
CA GLN A 178 30.87 -58.34 36.03
C GLN A 178 30.68 -59.71 35.36
N ILE A 179 30.29 -59.75 34.08
CA ILE A 179 30.12 -61.00 33.32
C ILE A 179 31.49 -61.60 32.95
N GLU A 180 32.48 -60.76 32.62
CA GLU A 180 33.86 -61.20 32.36
C GLU A 180 34.55 -61.73 33.63
N GLN A 181 34.31 -61.10 34.80
CA GLN A 181 34.90 -61.48 36.10
C GLN A 181 34.18 -62.65 36.81
N GLY A 182 32.94 -62.96 36.41
CA GLY A 182 32.20 -64.14 36.89
C GLY A 182 32.67 -65.47 36.27
N ASN A 183 33.80 -65.45 35.56
CA ASN A 183 34.54 -66.62 35.07
C ASN A 183 35.59 -67.09 36.05
#